data_AF-A0A813DFP0-F1
#
_entry.id   AF-A0A813DFP0-F1
#
_cell.length_a   1.000
_cell.length_b   1.000
_cell.length_c   1.000
_cell.angle_alpha   90.00
_cell.angle_beta   90.00
_cell.angle_gamma   90.00
#
_symmetry.space_group_name_H-M   'P 1'
#
loop_
_entity.id
_entity.type
_entity.pdbx_description
1 polymer ?
#
loop_
_entity_poly.entity_id
_entity_poly.type
_entity_poly.pdbx_seq_one_letter_code
_entity_poly.pdbx_strand_id
1 'polypeptide(L)' 'AGKLTALLGDFGLARAMSDSQPLASTLVGTPHYVAPEIFEGVPYDEKADIYSFGVCMYELMHGRTPYADVKTVVGLVRR' A
#
# COMPACT_ATOMS: atom_id res chain seq x y z
N ALA A 1 -7.20 24.05 21.90
CA ALA A 1 -6.96 22.65 21.49
C ALA A 1 -5.52 22.53 20.99
N GLY A 2 -4.76 21.53 21.44
CA GLY A 2 -3.39 21.32 20.95
C GLY A 2 -3.40 20.81 19.50
N LYS A 3 -2.42 21.24 18.70
CA LYS A 3 -2.25 20.77 17.32
C LYS A 3 -1.75 19.32 17.36
N LEU A 4 -2.53 18.39 16.82
CA LEU A 4 -2.08 17.03 16.55
C LEU A 4 -1.36 17.01 15.21
N THR A 5 -0.20 16.36 15.16
CA THR A 5 0.62 16.21 13.95
C THR A 5 0.82 14.73 13.70
N ALA A 6 0.40 14.24 12.53
CA ALA A 6 0.73 12.90 12.07
C ALA A 6 2.07 12.93 11.32
N LEU A 7 2.90 11.91 11.56
CA LEU A 7 4.21 11.74 10.92
C LEU A 7 4.25 10.34 10.30
N LEU A 8 4.86 10.22 9.12
CA LEU A 8 5.10 8.93 8.48
C LEU A 8 6.39 8.33 9.02
N GLY A 9 6.40 7.02 9.24
CA GLY A 9 7.56 6.25 9.70
C GLY A 9 7.66 4.91 8.98
N ASP A 10 8.64 4.11 9.38
CA ASP A 10 8.92 2.78 8.83
C ASP A 10 9.18 2.75 7.30
N PHE A 11 10.32 3.33 6.90
CA PHE A 11 10.79 3.36 5.52
C PHE A 11 11.63 2.13 5.15
N GLY A 12 11.51 1.00 5.85
CA GLY A 12 12.34 -0.19 5.64
C GLY A 12 12.20 -0.83 4.25
N LEU A 13 11.07 -0.59 3.58
CA LEU A 13 10.79 -1.05 2.21
C LEU A 13 10.82 0.07 1.17
N ALA A 14 11.12 1.31 1.58
CA ALA A 14 11.11 2.45 0.70
C ALA A 14 12.17 2.31 -0.41
N ARG A 15 11.85 2.79 -1.60
CA ARG A 15 12.77 2.82 -2.74
C ARG A 15 12.96 4.25 -3.24
N ALA A 16 14.21 4.62 -3.46
CA ALA A 16 14.54 5.85 -4.14
C ALA A 16 14.32 5.66 -5.64
N MET A 17 13.42 6.46 -6.20
CA MET A 17 13.14 6.47 -7.64
C MET A 17 13.86 7.67 -8.27
N SER A 18 14.32 7.50 -9.50
CA SER A 18 14.99 8.55 -10.29
C SER A 18 14.40 8.60 -11.70
N ASP A 19 14.65 9.67 -12.44
CA ASP A 19 14.21 9.76 -13.84
C ASP A 19 14.75 8.61 -14.71
N SER A 20 15.89 8.04 -14.32
CA SER A 20 16.50 6.85 -14.95
C SER A 20 15.93 5.52 -14.50
N GLN A 21 15.24 5.47 -13.34
CA GLN A 21 14.56 4.30 -12.78
C GLN A 21 13.24 4.74 -12.13
N PRO A 22 12.24 5.09 -12.95
CA PRO A 22 10.99 5.67 -12.46
C PRO A 22 9.99 4.63 -11.96
N LEU A 23 10.38 3.35 -11.86
CA LEU A 23 9.50 2.26 -11.44
C LEU A 23 10.26 1.28 -10.53
N ALA A 24 9.58 0.79 -9.50
CA ALA A 24 10.05 -0.27 -8.63
C ALA A 24 9.42 -1.63 -9.01
N SER A 25 10.16 -2.72 -8.80
CA SER A 25 9.72 -4.08 -9.11
C SER A 25 9.97 -5.02 -7.93
N THR A 26 9.22 -4.81 -6.83
CA THR A 26 9.27 -5.67 -5.65
C THR A 26 7.90 -6.14 -5.20
N LEU A 27 7.83 -7.42 -4.80
CA LEU A 27 6.65 -8.04 -4.21
C LEU A 27 6.75 -8.00 -2.68
N VAL A 28 6.64 -6.80 -2.10
CA VAL A 28 6.76 -6.58 -0.65
C VAL A 28 5.60 -5.72 -0.14
N GLY A 29 5.20 -5.94 1.11
CA GLY A 29 4.14 -5.17 1.78
C GLY A 29 3.16 -6.04 2.53
N THR A 30 2.28 -5.40 3.30
CA THR A 30 1.20 -6.07 4.04
C THR A 30 0.03 -6.33 3.08
N PRO A 31 -0.38 -7.58 2.83
CA PRO A 31 -1.25 -7.94 1.69
C PRO A 31 -2.52 -7.11 1.50
N HIS A 32 -3.16 -6.64 2.57
CA HIS A 32 -4.38 -5.84 2.49
C HIS A 32 -4.16 -4.40 2.01
N TYR A 33 -2.94 -3.88 2.11
CA TYR A 33 -2.57 -2.50 1.72
C TYR A 33 -1.87 -2.47 0.36
N VAL A 34 -1.42 -3.62 -0.15
CA VAL A 34 -0.69 -3.72 -1.41
C VAL A 34 -1.63 -3.43 -2.60
N ALA A 35 -1.16 -2.55 -3.48
CA ALA A 35 -1.84 -2.16 -4.71
C ALA A 35 -1.92 -3.34 -5.70
N PRO A 36 -2.98 -3.43 -6.53
CA PRO A 36 -3.20 -4.57 -7.42
C PRO A 36 -2.04 -4.79 -8.41
N GLU A 37 -1.45 -3.73 -8.95
CA GLU A 37 -0.34 -3.77 -9.89
C GLU A 37 0.91 -4.46 -9.32
N ILE A 38 1.14 -4.36 -8.01
CA ILE A 38 2.25 -5.02 -7.33
C ILE A 38 2.05 -6.55 -7.32
N PHE A 39 0.80 -7.02 -7.14
CA PHE A 39 0.48 -8.45 -7.20
C PHE A 39 0.61 -9.03 -8.60
N GLU A 40 0.40 -8.21 -9.62
CA GLU A 40 0.57 -8.59 -11.02
C GLU A 40 2.05 -8.56 -11.47
N GLY A 41 2.96 -8.14 -10.57
CA GLY A 41 4.38 -7.99 -10.89
C GLY A 41 4.65 -6.84 -11.87
N VAL A 42 3.68 -5.93 -12.03
CA VAL A 42 3.81 -4.74 -12.86
C VAL A 42 4.70 -3.75 -12.12
N PRO A 43 5.69 -3.13 -12.79
CA PRO A 43 6.49 -2.10 -12.16
C PRO A 43 5.60 -0.93 -11.71
N TYR A 44 5.79 -0.47 -10.49
CA TYR A 44 4.92 0.51 -9.83
C TYR A 44 5.67 1.79 -9.47
N ASP A 45 4.91 2.86 -9.22
CA ASP A 45 5.40 4.18 -8.84
C ASP A 45 4.77 4.65 -7.52
N GLU A 46 4.82 5.95 -7.24
CA GLU A 46 4.23 6.54 -6.02
C GLU A 46 2.71 6.35 -5.93
N LYS A 47 2.02 5.93 -6.99
CA LYS A 47 0.57 5.64 -6.97
C LYS A 47 0.25 4.43 -6.09
N ALA A 48 1.18 3.50 -5.92
CA ALA A 48 1.02 2.38 -4.99
C ALA A 48 0.91 2.87 -3.53
N ASP A 49 1.62 3.95 -3.17
CA ASP A 49 1.52 4.57 -1.84
C ASP A 49 0.16 5.26 -1.65
N ILE A 50 -0.38 5.87 -2.72
CA ILE A 50 -1.73 6.46 -2.70
C ILE A 50 -2.81 5.40 -2.48
N TYR A 51 -2.68 4.23 -3.12
CA TYR A 51 -3.58 3.10 -2.89
C TYR A 51 -3.54 2.65 -1.42
N SER A 52 -2.33 2.44 -0.89
CA SER A 52 -2.10 2.02 0.50
C SER A 52 -2.68 3.04 1.49
N PHE A 53 -2.52 4.34 1.20
CA PHE A 53 -3.12 5.41 2.00
C PHE A 53 -4.65 5.38 1.97
N GLY A 54 -5.26 5.09 0.81
CA GLY A 54 -6.70 4.90 0.69
C GLY A 54 -7.22 3.74 1.54
N VAL A 55 -6.48 2.63 1.60
CA VAL A 55 -6.77 1.49 2.49
C VAL A 55 -6.70 1.91 3.97
N CYS A 56 -5.67 2.66 4.37
CA CYS A 56 -5.57 3.22 5.73
C CYS A 56 -6.76 4.12 6.07
N MET A 57 -7.18 5.02 5.17
CA MET A 57 -8.35 5.87 5.40
C MET A 57 -9.63 5.04 5.55
N TYR A 58 -9.81 4.02 4.72
CA TYR A 58 -10.94 3.10 4.83
C TYR A 58 -10.95 2.42 6.20
N GLU A 59 -9.81 1.92 6.64
CA GLU A 59 -9.65 1.25 7.93
C GLU A 59 -9.95 2.17 9.11
N LEU A 60 -9.45 3.42 9.08
CA LEU A 60 -9.77 4.40 10.13
C LEU A 60 -11.28 4.69 10.21
N MET A 61 -11.98 4.68 9.08
CA MET A 61 -13.42 4.95 9.03
C MET A 61 -14.27 3.74 9.45
N HIS A 62 -13.84 2.52 9.17
CA HIS A 62 -14.65 1.30 9.34
C HIS A 62 -14.14 0.35 10.43
N GLY A 63 -12.96 0.61 11.01
CA GLY A 63 -12.29 -0.26 11.99
C GLY A 63 -11.73 -1.57 11.42
N ARG A 64 -11.71 -1.71 10.09
CA ARG A 64 -11.20 -2.89 9.37
C ARG A 64 -10.76 -2.51 7.97
N THR A 65 -9.77 -3.21 7.42
CA THR A 65 -9.36 -3.05 6.03
C THR A 65 -10.47 -3.50 5.07
N PRO A 66 -10.46 -3.04 3.80
CA PRO A 66 -11.23 -3.69 2.74
C PRO A 66 -10.89 -5.17 2.66
N TYR A 67 -11.91 -6.02 2.40
CA TYR A 67 -11.76 -7.46 2.24
C TYR A 67 -11.08 -8.16 3.45
N ALA A 68 -11.28 -7.65 4.67
CA ALA A 68 -10.66 -8.19 5.89
C ALA A 68 -11.01 -9.67 6.17
N ASP A 69 -12.09 -10.18 5.58
CA ASP A 69 -12.50 -11.58 5.63
C ASP A 69 -11.69 -12.49 4.69
N VAL A 70 -11.01 -11.91 3.70
CA VAL A 70 -10.19 -12.64 2.72
C VAL A 70 -8.81 -12.91 3.29
N LYS A 71 -8.57 -14.14 3.74
CA LYS A 71 -7.32 -14.54 4.44
C LYS A 71 -6.16 -14.94 3.52
N THR A 72 -6.42 -15.08 2.23
CA THR A 72 -5.41 -15.57 1.27
C THR A 72 -5.03 -14.47 0.31
N VAL A 73 -3.74 -14.34 0.01
CA VAL A 73 -3.25 -13.42 -1.04
C VAL A 73 -3.95 -13.70 -2.38
N VAL A 74 -4.17 -14.96 -2.74
CA VAL A 74 -4.88 -15.32 -3.97
C VAL A 74 -6.30 -14.75 -4.00
N GLY A 75 -7.03 -14.84 -2.89
CA GLY A 75 -8.36 -14.22 -2.77
C GLY A 75 -8.30 -12.69 -2.88
N LEU A 76 -7.26 -12.08 -2.32
CA LEU A 76 -7.02 -10.64 -2.42
C LEU A 76 -6.67 -10.21 -3.85
N VAL A 77 -6.02 -11.05 -4.65
CA VAL A 77 -5.72 -10.74 -6.06
C VAL A 77 -6.97 -10.88 -6.94
N ARG A 78 -7.91 -11.74 -6.56
CA ARG A 78 -9.14 -12.03 -7.32
C ARG A 78 -10.37 -11.25 -6.84
N ARG A 79 -10.17 -10.23 -6.00
CA ARG A 79 -11.21 -9.43 -5.36
C ARG A 79 -11.94 -8.51 -6.34
#